data_AF-A0A133VJP7-F1
#
_entry.id   AF-A0A133VJP7-F1
#
_cell.length_a   1.000
_cell.length_b   1.000
_cell.length_c   1.000
_cell.angle_alpha   90.00
_cell.angle_beta   90.00
_cell.angle_gamma   90.00
#
_symmetry.space_group_name_H-M   'P 1'
#
loop_
_entity.id
_entity.type
_entity.pdbx_description
1 polymer ?
#
loop_
_entity_poly.entity_id
_entity_poly.type
_entity_poly.pdbx_seq_one_letter_code
_entity_poly.pdbx_strand_id
1 'polypeptide(L)'
;MKGQGSIEALLILAAVLTVTSGFLYQGIESSNSINALSAAKNGAENVTSRIEIENEVTIRITSVSEQNENITITLDNWGGKLPTDTKKKAKQGALKFLYQAFNGNFPNKEINKVNTAHHTYRVIVEYKEG
;
A
#
# COMPACT_ATOMS: atom_id res chain seq x y z
N MET A 1 -49.41 -5.45 27.38
CA MET A 1 -48.07 -5.97 27.05
C MET A 1 -47.85 -6.09 25.53
N LYS A 2 -48.03 -5.00 24.77
CA LYS A 2 -47.72 -4.95 23.33
C LYS A 2 -46.80 -3.74 23.15
N GLY A 3 -45.50 -3.97 22.97
CA GLY A 3 -44.49 -2.91 22.88
C GLY A 3 -43.09 -3.36 23.31
N GLN A 4 -42.98 -4.30 24.25
CA GLN A 4 -41.70 -4.81 24.73
C GLN A 4 -40.97 -5.64 23.66
N GLY A 5 -41.66 -6.58 23.00
CA GLY A 5 -41.04 -7.42 21.96
C GLY A 5 -40.56 -6.66 20.72
N SER A 6 -41.18 -5.52 20.40
CA SER A 6 -40.76 -4.68 19.26
C SER A 6 -39.50 -3.85 19.59
N ILE A 7 -39.34 -3.42 20.84
CA ILE A 7 -38.13 -2.71 21.30
C ILE A 7 -36.96 -3.70 21.42
N GLU A 8 -37.19 -4.88 21.95
CA GLU A 8 -36.17 -5.95 22.02
C GLU A 8 -35.70 -6.38 20.62
N ALA A 9 -36.61 -6.54 19.66
CA ALA A 9 -36.26 -6.85 18.28
C ALA A 9 -35.45 -5.72 17.60
N LEU A 10 -35.79 -4.46 17.87
CA LEU A 10 -35.05 -3.31 17.34
C LEU A 10 -33.62 -3.24 17.93
N LEU A 11 -33.47 -3.51 19.23
CA LEU A 11 -32.17 -3.54 19.90
C LEU A 11 -31.29 -4.67 19.37
N ILE A 12 -31.87 -5.86 19.13
CA ILE A 12 -31.14 -6.98 18.52
C ILE A 12 -30.70 -6.63 17.10
N LEU A 13 -31.57 -6.03 16.29
CA LEU A 13 -31.22 -5.60 14.93
C LEU A 13 -30.10 -4.56 14.93
N ALA A 14 -30.16 -3.57 15.83
CA ALA A 14 -29.11 -2.56 15.97
C ALA A 14 -27.76 -3.17 16.39
N ALA A 15 -27.78 -4.16 17.30
CA ALA A 15 -26.58 -4.89 17.70
C ALA A 15 -25.97 -5.67 16.53
N VAL A 16 -26.79 -6.39 15.76
CA VAL A 16 -26.33 -7.14 14.57
C VAL A 16 -25.74 -6.20 13.52
N LEU A 17 -26.39 -5.06 13.24
CA LEU A 17 -25.89 -4.07 12.29
C LEU A 17 -24.55 -3.47 12.73
N THR A 18 -24.38 -3.21 14.03
CA THR A 18 -23.13 -2.67 14.58
C THR A 18 -21.99 -3.67 14.42
N VAL A 19 -22.24 -4.94 14.78
CA VAL A 19 -21.25 -6.02 14.69
C VAL A 19 -20.86 -6.28 13.24
N THR A 20 -21.84 -6.39 12.34
CA THR A 20 -21.58 -6.64 10.91
C THR A 20 -20.83 -5.47 10.25
N SER A 21 -21.16 -4.22 10.60
CA SER A 21 -20.41 -3.05 10.14
C SER A 21 -18.96 -3.06 10.63
N GLY A 22 -18.71 -3.47 11.88
CA GLY A 22 -17.36 -3.62 12.42
C GLY A 22 -16.53 -4.67 11.68
N PHE A 23 -17.11 -5.83 11.37
CA PHE A 23 -16.43 -6.87 10.58
C PHE A 23 -16.14 -6.43 9.15
N LEU A 24 -17.07 -5.72 8.50
CA LEU A 24 -16.85 -5.14 7.17
C LEU A 24 -15.70 -4.12 7.19
N TYR A 25 -15.66 -3.24 8.19
CA TYR A 25 -14.58 -2.27 8.36
C TYR A 25 -13.21 -2.97 8.49
N GLN A 26 -13.10 -3.97 9.34
CA GLN A 26 -11.86 -4.72 9.55
C GLN A 26 -11.42 -5.51 8.30
N GLY A 27 -12.37 -6.09 7.55
CA GLY A 27 -12.10 -6.75 6.28
C GLY A 27 -11.60 -5.80 5.19
N ILE A 28 -12.14 -4.58 5.13
CA ILE A 28 -11.71 -3.54 4.19
C ILE A 28 -10.30 -3.03 4.56
N GLU A 29 -10.01 -2.79 5.83
CA GLU A 29 -8.68 -2.34 6.27
C GLU A 29 -7.59 -3.37 5.92
N SER A 30 -7.81 -4.65 6.24
CA SER A 30 -6.83 -5.70 5.97
C SER A 30 -6.58 -5.91 4.47
N SER A 31 -7.62 -5.86 3.65
CA SER A 31 -7.49 -5.97 2.19
C SER A 31 -6.80 -4.76 1.56
N ASN A 32 -7.07 -3.54 2.04
CA ASN A 32 -6.42 -2.33 1.56
C ASN A 32 -4.91 -2.37 1.84
N SER A 33 -4.49 -2.79 3.03
CA SER A 33 -3.07 -2.92 3.38
C SER A 33 -2.36 -3.93 2.47
N ILE A 34 -2.93 -5.13 2.28
CA ILE A 34 -2.35 -6.16 1.41
C ILE A 34 -2.24 -5.68 -0.05
N ASN A 35 -3.30 -5.05 -0.56
CA ASN A 35 -3.32 -4.50 -1.92
C ASN A 35 -2.29 -3.39 -2.07
N ALA A 36 -2.14 -2.52 -1.06
CA ALA A 36 -1.18 -1.44 -1.06
C ALA A 36 0.26 -1.98 -1.10
N LEU A 37 0.58 -2.95 -0.24
CA LEU A 37 1.90 -3.59 -0.20
C LEU A 37 2.24 -4.28 -1.52
N SER A 38 1.30 -5.04 -2.10
CA SER A 38 1.50 -5.72 -3.38
C SER A 38 1.71 -4.73 -4.52
N ALA A 39 0.88 -3.67 -4.60
CA ALA A 39 1.00 -2.64 -5.62
C ALA A 39 2.32 -1.87 -5.50
N ALA A 40 2.69 -1.47 -4.28
CA ALA A 40 3.95 -0.77 -4.02
C ALA A 40 5.16 -1.62 -4.42
N LYS A 41 5.15 -2.92 -4.07
CA LYS A 41 6.18 -3.88 -4.46
C LYS A 41 6.27 -3.98 -5.99
N ASN A 42 5.17 -4.27 -6.68
CA ASN A 42 5.16 -4.41 -8.14
C ASN A 42 5.65 -3.14 -8.85
N GLY A 43 5.26 -1.96 -8.35
CA GLY A 43 5.71 -0.69 -8.90
C GLY A 43 7.19 -0.41 -8.69
N ALA A 44 7.73 -0.80 -7.53
CA ALA A 44 9.16 -0.74 -7.28
C ALA A 44 9.92 -1.75 -8.15
N GLU A 45 9.47 -3.00 -8.25
CA GLU A 45 10.10 -4.04 -9.08
C GLU A 45 10.15 -3.64 -10.56
N ASN A 46 9.06 -3.06 -11.09
CA ASN A 46 9.04 -2.60 -12.48
C ASN A 46 10.13 -1.56 -12.77
N VAL A 47 10.38 -0.67 -11.81
CA VAL A 47 11.38 0.39 -11.96
C VAL A 47 12.79 -0.15 -11.70
N THR A 48 12.98 -0.96 -10.68
CA THR A 48 14.31 -1.53 -10.38
C THR A 48 14.78 -2.40 -11.53
N SER A 49 13.92 -3.23 -12.13
CA SER A 49 14.32 -4.05 -13.29
C SER A 49 14.74 -3.23 -14.51
N ARG A 50 14.15 -2.05 -14.72
CA ARG A 50 14.63 -1.12 -15.77
C ARG A 50 16.02 -0.59 -15.45
N ILE A 51 16.26 -0.22 -14.19
CA ILE A 51 17.56 0.28 -13.72
C ILE A 51 18.63 -0.83 -13.83
N GLU A 52 18.29 -2.07 -13.48
CA GLU A 52 19.18 -3.23 -13.62
C GLU A 52 19.66 -3.40 -15.06
N ILE A 53 18.74 -3.34 -16.02
CA ILE A 53 19.05 -3.44 -17.46
C ILE A 53 19.93 -2.27 -17.94
N GLU A 54 19.64 -1.05 -17.49
CA GLU A 54 20.35 0.16 -17.94
C GLU A 54 21.76 0.31 -17.35
N ASN A 55 22.04 -0.30 -16.19
CA ASN A 55 23.26 -0.04 -15.42
C ASN A 55 24.05 -1.30 -15.07
N GLU A 56 23.66 -2.46 -15.61
CA GLU A 56 24.31 -3.77 -15.37
C GLU A 56 24.45 -4.11 -13.86
N VAL A 57 23.52 -3.64 -13.05
CA VAL A 57 23.43 -3.90 -11.60
C VAL A 57 22.34 -4.90 -11.28
N THR A 58 22.41 -5.56 -10.13
CA THR A 58 21.28 -6.30 -9.54
C THR A 58 20.73 -5.53 -8.35
N ILE A 59 19.42 -5.30 -8.34
CA ILE A 59 18.68 -4.62 -7.27
C ILE A 59 17.60 -5.58 -6.76
N ARG A 60 17.74 -5.99 -5.51
CA ARG A 60 16.77 -6.85 -4.85
C ARG A 60 15.91 -6.05 -3.89
N ILE A 61 14.59 -6.21 -3.97
CA ILE A 61 13.70 -5.79 -2.88
C ILE A 61 13.76 -6.84 -1.78
N THR A 62 14.28 -6.47 -0.61
CA THR A 62 14.45 -7.40 0.52
C THR A 62 13.21 -7.45 1.41
N SER A 63 12.54 -6.32 1.58
CA SER A 63 11.29 -6.23 2.33
C SER A 63 10.41 -5.10 1.83
N VAL A 64 9.10 -5.30 1.96
CA VAL A 64 8.07 -4.26 1.80
C VAL A 64 7.17 -4.39 3.02
N SER A 65 7.11 -3.34 3.83
CA SER A 65 6.31 -3.31 5.06
C SER A 65 5.50 -2.03 5.14
N GLU A 66 4.42 -2.07 5.90
CA GLU A 66 3.58 -0.90 6.18
C GLU A 66 3.61 -0.63 7.68
N GLN A 67 3.85 0.62 8.06
CA GLN A 67 3.67 1.11 9.42
C GLN A 67 3.10 2.52 9.40
N ASN A 68 1.96 2.72 10.08
CA ASN A 68 1.29 4.02 10.19
C ASN A 68 1.12 4.72 8.81
N GLU A 69 0.57 4.00 7.83
CA GLU A 69 0.36 4.46 6.45
C GLU A 69 1.65 4.79 5.65
N ASN A 70 2.83 4.49 6.20
CA ASN A 70 4.09 4.56 5.48
C ASN A 70 4.46 3.16 5.01
N ILE A 71 4.55 3.00 3.69
CA ILE A 71 5.07 1.80 3.06
C ILE A 71 6.58 1.98 2.89
N THR A 72 7.35 1.17 3.60
CA THR A 72 8.81 1.15 3.52
C THR A 72 9.23 0.03 2.59
N ILE A 73 10.02 0.39 1.57
CA ILE A 73 10.61 -0.54 0.61
C ILE A 73 12.11 -0.56 0.88
N THR A 74 12.63 -1.72 1.27
CA THR A 74 14.06 -1.91 1.51
C THR A 74 14.69 -2.54 0.28
N LEU A 75 15.71 -1.87 -0.26
CA LEU A 75 16.47 -2.31 -1.42
C LEU A 75 17.86 -2.79 -0.99
N ASP A 76 18.32 -3.87 -1.59
CA ASP A 76 19.70 -4.36 -1.51
C ASP A 76 20.25 -4.39 -2.95
N ASN A 77 21.56 -4.26 -3.12
CA ASN A 77 22.15 -4.23 -4.45
C ASN A 77 23.51 -4.91 -4.50
N TRP A 78 23.75 -5.59 -5.61
CA TRP A 78 25.01 -6.26 -5.89
C TRP A 78 25.44 -5.95 -7.33
N GLY A 79 26.74 -5.89 -7.58
CA GLY A 79 27.27 -5.75 -8.95
C GLY A 79 27.47 -4.32 -9.45
N GLY A 80 27.99 -3.40 -8.64
CA GLY A 80 28.38 -2.06 -9.07
C GLY A 80 27.74 -0.94 -8.27
N LYS A 81 27.98 0.31 -8.67
CA LYS A 81 27.45 1.50 -7.99
C LYS A 81 26.07 1.83 -8.53
N LEU A 82 25.07 1.90 -7.64
CA LEU A 82 23.73 2.32 -8.03
C LEU A 82 23.68 3.79 -8.47
N PRO A 83 22.81 4.12 -9.45
CA PRO A 83 22.43 5.49 -9.72
C PRO A 83 21.88 6.18 -8.47
N THR A 84 22.27 7.44 -8.26
CA THR A 84 21.87 8.23 -7.08
C THR A 84 20.37 8.47 -7.00
N ASP A 85 19.66 8.41 -8.13
CA ASP A 85 18.22 8.62 -8.23
C ASP A 85 17.39 7.34 -8.08
N THR A 86 18.02 6.18 -7.89
CA THR A 86 17.34 4.87 -7.77
C THR A 86 16.23 4.89 -6.72
N LYS A 87 16.49 5.42 -5.51
CA LYS A 87 15.48 5.56 -4.45
C LYS A 87 14.29 6.41 -4.89
N LYS A 88 14.55 7.55 -5.56
CA LYS A 88 13.49 8.44 -6.05
C LYS A 88 12.65 7.76 -7.12
N LYS A 89 13.30 7.09 -8.07
CA LYS A 89 12.64 6.34 -9.15
C LYS A 89 11.79 5.20 -8.59
N ALA A 90 12.34 4.37 -7.70
CA ALA A 90 11.60 3.28 -7.05
C ALA A 90 10.39 3.81 -6.25
N LYS A 91 10.57 4.91 -5.50
CA LYS A 91 9.48 5.59 -4.79
C LYS A 91 8.36 6.01 -5.73
N GLN A 92 8.70 6.65 -6.86
CA GLN A 92 7.70 7.08 -7.84
C GLN A 92 7.02 5.89 -8.52
N GLY A 93 7.75 4.81 -8.82
CA GLY A 93 7.18 3.57 -9.35
C GLY A 93 6.14 2.97 -8.42
N ALA A 94 6.51 2.79 -7.15
CA ALA A 94 5.61 2.28 -6.11
C ALA A 94 4.36 3.16 -5.95
N LEU A 95 4.52 4.49 -5.88
CA LEU A 95 3.39 5.41 -5.76
C LEU A 95 2.47 5.36 -6.98
N LYS A 96 2.99 5.23 -8.20
CA LYS A 96 2.19 5.11 -9.43
C LYS A 96 1.31 3.88 -9.43
N PHE A 97 1.86 2.73 -9.04
CA PHE A 97 1.12 1.48 -8.97
C PHE A 97 0.13 1.47 -7.80
N LEU A 98 0.49 2.06 -6.65
CA LEU A 98 -0.46 2.31 -5.57
C LEU A 98 -1.65 3.16 -6.04
N TYR A 99 -1.36 4.26 -6.72
CA TYR A 99 -2.41 5.14 -7.24
C TYR A 99 -3.31 4.39 -8.23
N GLN A 100 -2.75 3.57 -9.12
CA GLN A 100 -3.51 2.73 -10.03
C GLN A 100 -4.38 1.70 -9.31
N ALA A 101 -3.86 1.04 -8.28
CA ALA A 101 -4.61 0.03 -7.54
C ALA A 101 -5.88 0.60 -6.87
N PHE A 102 -5.82 1.85 -6.40
CA PHE A 102 -6.94 2.47 -5.70
C PHE A 102 -7.82 3.39 -6.56
N ASN A 103 -7.28 3.96 -7.66
CA ASN A 103 -8.00 4.91 -8.52
C ASN A 103 -8.29 4.37 -9.92
N GLY A 104 -7.79 3.18 -10.27
CA GLY A 104 -8.04 2.49 -11.54
C GLY A 104 -7.26 3.02 -12.74
N ASN A 105 -6.42 4.04 -12.59
CA ASN A 105 -5.60 4.61 -13.67
C ASN A 105 -4.21 5.04 -13.19
N PHE A 106 -3.27 5.22 -14.11
CA PHE A 106 -1.96 5.77 -13.76
C PHE A 106 -2.01 7.30 -13.64
N PRO A 107 -1.29 7.90 -12.68
CA PRO A 107 -1.25 9.33 -12.53
C PRO A 107 -0.42 9.97 -13.65
N ASN A 108 -0.90 11.10 -14.18
CA ASN A 108 -0.22 11.85 -15.26
C ASN A 108 0.94 12.73 -14.77
N LYS A 109 1.18 12.79 -13.45
CA LYS A 109 2.18 13.64 -12.81
C LYS A 109 2.90 12.88 -11.71
N GLU A 110 4.06 13.38 -11.27
CA GLU A 110 4.71 12.89 -10.04
C GLU A 110 3.76 13.07 -8.85
N ILE A 111 3.74 12.07 -7.98
CA ILE A 111 2.90 12.05 -6.79
C ILE A 111 3.77 11.78 -5.56
N ASN A 112 3.35 12.32 -4.42
CA ASN A 112 4.10 12.20 -3.16
C ASN A 112 3.42 11.31 -2.12
N LYS A 113 2.12 11.06 -2.31
CA LYS A 113 1.24 10.24 -1.47
C LYS A 113 0.04 9.78 -2.28
N VAL A 114 -0.63 8.72 -1.82
CA VAL A 114 -1.87 8.19 -2.40
C VAL A 114 -2.93 8.22 -1.33
N ASN A 115 -3.99 9.00 -1.55
CA ASN A 115 -5.15 9.03 -0.66
C ASN A 115 -6.14 7.96 -1.11
N THR A 116 -6.66 7.19 -0.17
CA THR A 116 -7.81 6.29 -0.35
C THR A 116 -9.00 6.85 0.44
N ALA A 117 -10.12 6.14 0.45
CA ALA A 117 -11.28 6.52 1.26
C ALA A 117 -10.97 6.57 2.78
N HIS A 118 -9.96 5.83 3.24
CA HIS A 118 -9.69 5.64 4.67
C HIS A 118 -8.24 5.93 5.07
N HIS A 119 -7.28 5.93 4.13
CA HIS A 119 -5.87 6.03 4.44
C HIS A 119 -5.12 7.01 3.53
N THR A 120 -3.99 7.52 4.00
CA THR A 120 -3.05 8.29 3.18
C THR A 120 -1.69 7.61 3.11
N TYR A 121 -1.50 6.78 2.08
CA TYR A 121 -0.25 6.06 1.90
C TYR A 121 0.89 6.95 1.43
N ARG A 122 2.03 6.84 2.09
CA ARG A 122 3.32 7.40 1.67
C ARG A 122 4.31 6.27 1.41
N VAL A 123 5.27 6.49 0.52
CA VAL A 123 6.34 5.52 0.25
C VAL A 123 7.68 6.08 0.70
N ILE A 124 8.41 5.27 1.46
CA ILE A 124 9.78 5.48 1.90
C ILE A 124 10.62 4.38 1.25
N VAL A 125 11.79 4.73 0.72
CA VAL A 125 12.70 3.77 0.08
C VAL A 125 14.05 3.88 0.75
N GLU A 126 14.51 2.76 1.28
CA GLU A 126 15.74 2.65 2.06
C GLU A 126 16.66 1.62 1.40
N TYR A 127 17.96 1.78 1.65
CA TYR A 127 18.90 0.72 1.32
C TYR A 127 19.08 -0.12 2.57
N LYS A 128 19.25 -1.42 2.40
CA LYS A 128 19.65 -2.30 3.48
C LYS A 128 20.97 -1.80 4.04
N GLU A 129 20.98 -1.44 5.32
CA GLU A 129 22.23 -1.18 6.03
C GLU A 129 22.99 -2.51 6.14
N GLY A 130 24.21 -2.53 5.61
CA GLY A 130 25.12 -3.67 5.65
C GLY A 130 26.02 -3.65 6.86
#